data_AF-A0A1J4V3U6-F1
#
_entry.id   AF-A0A1J4V3U6-F1
#
_cell.length_a   1.000
_cell.length_b   1.000
_cell.length_c   1.000
_cell.angle_alpha   90.00
_cell.angle_beta   90.00
_cell.angle_gamma   90.00
#
_symmetry.space_group_name_H-M   'P 1'
#
loop_
_entity.id
_entity.type
_entity.pdbx_description
1 polymer ?
#
loop_
_entity_poly.entity_id
_entity_poly.type
_entity_poly.pdbx_seq_one_letter_code
_entity_poly.pdbx_strand_id
1 'polypeptide(L)'
;MSILILGIIYSIGVFRLKRWVLPVILFFTIGSSVASVRVFITKYYISAGEFLGLVIGLALTLTIACGAWAYRKEFSGPARKLWIQIPLLLVFAPVVMFSILTPIYTDDLGVYDSDILLPNMEILSEFDNAYYALPVIDELPLPLRDALIETDEYYRALEQGKSIGIDEVAPHLNALAGIIDAFIGASQKSGYQCPSSVNEYGPATILCSLEGFRAMAKAVALRSYVEAREGRIDIALDIALAPARFGKLMDSGHPDFIEHLVGIALTGISIDSIGRVLDQATPSESIPPNIARELEMYEFDGSSFVVFLKREYMERKKMLQMFEKLEGYSFHYANTLNDFAAIARRDIEAAGQRCGDRLEQNEAFFGVNVKEIKNSPIWLTALKPNGIGEILKQTIGDIPLGGSVRVKECAVNERNEKVQQRLLEKS
;
A
#
# COMPACT_ATOMS: atom_id res chain seq x y z
N MET A 1 45.49 -25.36 15.87
CA MET A 1 46.83 -24.71 15.91
C MET A 1 47.41 -24.47 14.51
N SER A 2 47.30 -25.42 13.57
CA SER A 2 47.91 -25.34 12.23
C SER A 2 47.35 -24.22 11.31
N ILE A 3 46.05 -23.92 11.38
CA ILE A 3 45.41 -22.88 10.55
C ILE A 3 45.84 -21.47 10.96
N LEU A 4 46.02 -21.23 12.26
CA LEU A 4 46.39 -19.92 12.81
C LEU A 4 47.84 -19.58 12.47
N ILE A 5 48.73 -20.58 12.51
CA ILE A 5 50.13 -20.48 12.05
C ILE A 5 50.18 -20.20 10.53
N LEU A 6 49.38 -20.92 9.74
CA LEU A 6 49.25 -20.66 8.30
C LEU A 6 48.75 -19.24 8.03
N GLY A 7 47.75 -18.75 8.78
CA GLY A 7 47.25 -17.39 8.68
C GLY A 7 48.32 -16.33 8.95
N ILE A 8 49.13 -16.50 10.01
CA ILE A 8 50.24 -15.58 10.33
C ILE A 8 51.29 -15.58 9.21
N ILE A 9 51.70 -16.76 8.74
CA ILE A 9 52.67 -16.92 7.63
C ILE A 9 52.13 -16.22 6.36
N TYR A 10 50.84 -16.34 6.12
CA TYR A 10 50.16 -15.75 4.97
C TYR A 10 50.11 -14.23 5.06
N SER A 11 49.71 -13.66 6.21
CA SER A 11 49.71 -12.21 6.45
C SER A 11 51.10 -11.59 6.29
N ILE A 12 52.15 -12.25 6.80
CA ILE A 12 53.54 -11.84 6.58
C ILE A 12 53.90 -11.90 5.09
N GLY A 13 53.43 -12.92 4.37
CA GLY A 13 53.63 -13.07 2.93
C GLY A 13 52.93 -11.99 2.10
N VAL A 14 51.71 -11.59 2.47
CA VAL A 14 50.95 -10.48 1.87
C VAL A 14 51.72 -9.17 2.06
N PHE A 15 52.13 -8.87 3.30
CA PHE A 15 52.87 -7.65 3.61
C PHE A 15 54.22 -7.56 2.88
N ARG A 16 54.86 -8.72 2.67
CA ARG A 16 56.14 -8.82 1.94
C ARG A 16 55.98 -9.06 0.42
N LEU A 17 54.77 -8.92 -0.12
CA LEU A 17 54.46 -9.10 -1.55
C LEU A 17 55.10 -10.37 -2.15
N LYS A 18 54.93 -11.51 -1.49
CA LYS A 18 55.56 -12.75 -1.97
C LYS A 18 54.74 -13.40 -3.08
N ARG A 19 55.40 -13.83 -4.16
CA ARG A 19 54.76 -14.45 -5.35
C ARG A 19 53.80 -15.60 -5.05
N TRP A 20 54.09 -16.38 -4.00
CA TRP A 20 53.25 -17.50 -3.56
C TRP A 20 51.99 -17.07 -2.77
N VAL A 21 51.67 -15.78 -2.69
CA VAL A 21 50.46 -15.26 -2.04
C VAL A 21 49.44 -14.75 -3.07
N LEU A 22 49.88 -14.51 -4.30
CA LEU A 22 49.02 -13.91 -5.32
C LEU A 22 47.81 -14.81 -5.71
N PRO A 23 47.97 -16.11 -6.03
CA PRO A 23 46.84 -16.99 -6.37
C PRO A 23 45.74 -17.08 -5.31
N VAL A 24 46.12 -17.15 -4.03
CA VAL A 24 45.15 -17.28 -2.94
C VAL A 24 44.45 -15.94 -2.67
N ILE A 25 45.14 -14.80 -2.75
CA ILE A 25 44.46 -13.48 -2.70
C ILE A 25 43.40 -13.40 -3.80
N LEU A 26 43.77 -13.72 -5.05
CA LEU A 26 42.87 -13.67 -6.19
C LEU A 26 41.69 -14.65 -6.05
N PHE A 27 41.94 -15.87 -5.58
CA PHE A 27 40.88 -16.87 -5.37
C PHE A 27 39.86 -16.37 -4.34
N PHE A 28 40.32 -15.82 -3.22
CA PHE A 28 39.43 -15.31 -2.19
C PHE A 28 38.67 -14.08 -2.62
N THR A 29 39.33 -13.11 -3.25
CA THR A 29 38.65 -11.89 -3.68
C THR A 29 37.64 -12.19 -4.76
N ILE A 30 37.97 -13.00 -5.77
CA ILE A 30 37.02 -13.42 -6.81
C ILE A 30 35.87 -14.23 -6.20
N GLY A 31 36.16 -15.22 -5.35
CA GLY A 31 35.13 -16.02 -4.68
C GLY A 31 34.19 -15.18 -3.81
N SER A 32 34.74 -14.21 -3.07
CA SER A 32 33.96 -13.30 -2.23
C SER A 32 33.14 -12.33 -3.07
N SER A 33 33.68 -11.81 -4.17
CA SER A 33 32.94 -10.96 -5.09
C SER A 33 31.79 -11.71 -5.75
N VAL A 34 32.00 -12.96 -6.18
CA VAL A 34 30.94 -13.83 -6.73
C VAL A 34 29.86 -14.09 -5.67
N ALA A 35 30.25 -14.40 -4.43
CA ALA A 35 29.30 -14.59 -3.34
C ALA A 35 28.50 -13.31 -3.02
N SER A 36 29.15 -12.14 -2.97
CA SER A 36 28.48 -10.86 -2.72
C SER A 36 27.54 -10.45 -3.86
N VAL A 37 27.97 -10.55 -5.12
CA VAL A 37 27.11 -10.31 -6.30
C VAL A 37 25.91 -11.24 -6.28
N ARG A 38 26.10 -12.49 -5.88
CA ARG A 38 24.99 -13.42 -5.72
C ARG A 38 24.00 -12.96 -4.66
N VAL A 39 24.45 -12.50 -3.49
CA VAL A 39 23.54 -11.98 -2.44
C VAL A 39 22.65 -10.87 -3.00
N PHE A 40 23.21 -9.95 -3.82
CA PHE A 40 22.43 -8.92 -4.52
C PHE A 40 21.38 -9.48 -5.47
N ILE A 41 21.68 -10.58 -6.16
CA ILE A 41 20.74 -11.20 -7.10
C ILE A 41 19.66 -12.01 -6.36
N THR A 42 20.03 -12.69 -5.27
CA THR A 42 19.14 -13.61 -4.54
C THR A 42 18.23 -12.93 -3.53
N LYS A 43 18.61 -11.77 -2.97
CA LYS A 43 17.81 -11.06 -1.97
C LYS A 43 17.24 -9.78 -2.55
N TYR A 44 15.92 -9.76 -2.73
CA TYR A 44 15.19 -8.58 -3.23
C TYR A 44 14.98 -7.52 -2.15
N TYR A 45 14.95 -7.93 -0.88
CA TYR A 45 14.92 -7.04 0.27
C TYR A 45 16.19 -7.23 1.10
N ILE A 46 17.08 -6.26 0.95
CA ILE A 46 18.25 -6.09 1.78
C ILE A 46 18.02 -4.78 2.50
N SER A 47 18.08 -4.77 3.83
CA SER A 47 17.96 -3.52 4.57
C SER A 47 19.01 -2.51 4.06
N ALA A 48 18.73 -1.21 4.11
CA ALA A 48 19.66 -0.20 3.59
C ALA A 48 21.08 -0.36 4.20
N GLY A 49 21.17 -0.78 5.46
CA GLY A 49 22.44 -1.08 6.13
C GLY A 49 23.16 -2.31 5.57
N GLU A 50 22.45 -3.40 5.33
CA GLU A 50 23.02 -4.61 4.70
C GLU A 50 23.42 -4.34 3.24
N PHE A 51 22.63 -3.56 2.50
CA PHE A 51 22.92 -3.19 1.11
C PHE A 51 24.21 -2.38 1.04
N LEU A 52 24.32 -1.35 1.90
CA LEU A 52 25.51 -0.53 2.00
C LEU A 52 26.73 -1.37 2.41
N GLY A 53 26.56 -2.29 3.37
CA GLY A 53 27.61 -3.22 3.78
C GLY A 53 28.10 -4.12 2.64
N LEU A 54 27.18 -4.64 1.81
CA LEU A 54 27.51 -5.45 0.65
C LEU A 54 28.19 -4.64 -0.46
N VAL A 55 27.74 -3.41 -0.74
CA VAL A 55 28.39 -2.53 -1.74
C VAL A 55 29.82 -2.19 -1.30
N ILE A 56 30.01 -1.80 -0.04
CA ILE A 56 31.33 -1.48 0.51
C ILE A 56 32.22 -2.72 0.48
N GLY A 57 31.72 -3.88 0.90
CA GLY A 57 32.45 -5.15 0.86
C GLY A 57 32.85 -5.56 -0.56
N LEU A 58 31.95 -5.39 -1.54
CA LEU A 58 32.23 -5.66 -2.94
C LEU A 58 33.30 -4.70 -3.49
N ALA A 59 33.18 -3.40 -3.22
CA ALA A 59 34.15 -2.41 -3.64
C ALA A 59 35.56 -2.68 -3.06
N LEU A 60 35.64 -3.04 -1.78
CA LEU A 60 36.90 -3.40 -1.13
C LEU A 60 37.51 -4.66 -1.74
N THR A 61 36.73 -5.73 -1.92
CA THR A 61 37.23 -6.99 -2.50
C THR A 61 37.69 -6.82 -3.94
N LEU A 62 36.96 -6.06 -4.77
CA LEU A 62 37.36 -5.72 -6.14
C LEU A 62 38.63 -4.85 -6.16
N THR A 63 38.75 -3.88 -5.27
CA THR A 63 39.95 -3.03 -5.17
C THR A 63 41.19 -3.87 -4.84
N ILE A 64 41.06 -4.82 -3.90
CA ILE A 64 42.14 -5.75 -3.55
C ILE A 64 42.49 -6.66 -4.73
N ALA A 65 41.48 -7.18 -5.45
CA ALA A 65 41.71 -8.02 -6.64
C ALA A 65 42.45 -7.26 -7.75
N CYS A 66 41.97 -6.06 -8.09
CA CYS A 66 42.57 -5.18 -9.08
C CYS A 66 43.98 -4.75 -8.68
N GLY A 67 44.20 -4.38 -7.41
CA GLY A 67 45.52 -4.05 -6.87
C GLY A 67 46.48 -5.23 -6.97
N ALA A 68 46.07 -6.42 -6.53
CA ALA A 68 46.88 -7.63 -6.62
C ALA A 68 47.26 -7.96 -8.09
N TRP A 69 46.34 -7.78 -9.03
CA TRP A 69 46.59 -7.99 -10.46
C TRP A 69 47.50 -6.94 -11.10
N ALA A 70 47.30 -5.66 -10.77
CA ALA A 70 48.09 -4.54 -11.28
C ALA A 70 49.54 -4.62 -10.80
N TYR A 71 49.74 -4.90 -9.51
CA TYR A 71 51.06 -5.01 -8.89
C TYR A 71 51.68 -6.41 -9.01
N ARG A 72 51.12 -7.31 -9.84
CA ARG A 72 51.59 -8.72 -9.97
C ARG A 72 53.08 -8.88 -10.27
N LYS A 73 53.71 -7.86 -10.87
CA LYS A 73 55.15 -7.86 -11.18
C LYS A 73 56.03 -7.60 -9.96
N GLU A 74 55.51 -6.89 -8.95
CA GLU A 74 56.19 -6.63 -7.66
C GLU A 74 56.20 -7.88 -6.77
N PHE A 75 55.31 -8.84 -7.06
CA PHE A 75 55.26 -10.11 -6.35
C PHE A 75 56.45 -11.01 -6.71
N SER A 76 57.44 -11.06 -5.82
CA SER A 76 58.72 -11.74 -6.07
C SER A 76 58.88 -13.04 -5.25
N GLY A 77 59.68 -13.98 -5.77
CA GLY A 77 60.04 -15.21 -5.06
C GLY A 77 60.05 -16.48 -5.92
N PRO A 78 60.63 -17.57 -5.40
CA PRO A 78 60.81 -18.82 -6.14
C PRO A 78 59.48 -19.57 -6.32
N ALA A 79 59.26 -20.11 -7.52
CA ALA A 79 58.06 -20.90 -7.87
C ALA A 79 57.86 -22.12 -6.96
N ARG A 80 58.94 -22.70 -6.42
CA ARG A 80 58.89 -23.83 -5.47
C ARG A 80 58.10 -23.52 -4.18
N LYS A 81 57.86 -22.25 -3.84
CA LYS A 81 57.05 -21.88 -2.66
C LYS A 81 55.54 -21.82 -2.95
N LEU A 82 55.10 -22.00 -4.20
CA LEU A 82 53.68 -22.12 -4.54
C LEU A 82 53.01 -23.33 -3.86
N TRP A 83 53.78 -24.40 -3.59
CA TRP A 83 53.30 -25.58 -2.86
C TRP A 83 52.76 -25.27 -1.45
N ILE A 84 53.21 -24.16 -0.83
CA ILE A 84 52.71 -23.69 0.48
C ILE A 84 51.22 -23.31 0.42
N GLN A 85 50.68 -23.02 -0.77
CA GLN A 85 49.28 -22.64 -0.96
C GLN A 85 48.33 -23.84 -0.96
N ILE A 86 48.81 -25.04 -1.28
CA ILE A 86 47.96 -26.22 -1.49
C ILE A 86 47.17 -26.60 -0.23
N PRO A 87 47.76 -26.66 0.98
CA PRO A 87 46.99 -26.94 2.19
C PRO A 87 45.93 -25.88 2.48
N LEU A 88 46.20 -24.62 2.14
CA LEU A 88 45.29 -23.51 2.37
C LEU A 88 44.09 -23.58 1.40
N LEU A 89 44.37 -23.80 0.11
CA LEU A 89 43.34 -24.00 -0.91
C LEU A 89 42.51 -25.26 -0.63
N LEU A 90 43.12 -26.36 -0.16
CA LEU A 90 42.39 -27.56 0.23
C LEU A 90 41.40 -27.32 1.37
N VAL A 91 41.68 -26.39 2.29
CA VAL A 91 40.77 -26.05 3.40
C VAL A 91 39.71 -25.05 2.95
N PHE A 92 40.09 -24.01 2.20
CA PHE A 92 39.18 -22.91 1.89
C PHE A 92 38.41 -23.05 0.58
N ALA A 93 38.93 -23.76 -0.42
CA ALA A 93 38.20 -23.99 -1.66
C ALA A 93 36.88 -24.74 -1.41
N PRO A 94 36.81 -25.78 -0.56
CA PRO A 94 35.54 -26.39 -0.18
C PRO A 94 34.58 -25.42 0.49
N VAL A 95 35.06 -24.49 1.34
CA VAL A 95 34.21 -23.49 2.01
C VAL A 95 33.66 -22.48 1.01
N VAL A 96 34.50 -21.95 0.11
CA VAL A 96 34.07 -21.02 -0.94
C VAL A 96 33.11 -21.71 -1.91
N MET A 97 33.42 -22.95 -2.32
CA MET A 97 32.55 -23.75 -3.16
C MET A 97 31.23 -24.07 -2.46
N PHE A 98 31.24 -24.43 -1.18
CA PHE A 98 30.01 -24.63 -0.40
C PHE A 98 29.19 -23.34 -0.34
N SER A 99 29.78 -22.19 0.00
CA SER A 99 29.05 -20.91 0.00
C SER A 99 28.47 -20.53 -1.37
N ILE A 100 29.12 -20.93 -2.47
CA ILE A 100 28.62 -20.73 -3.85
C ILE A 100 27.59 -21.80 -4.23
N LEU A 101 27.69 -23.03 -3.76
CA LEU A 101 26.85 -24.14 -4.20
C LEU A 101 25.65 -24.41 -3.28
N THR A 102 25.76 -24.23 -1.97
CA THR A 102 24.73 -24.61 -0.98
C THR A 102 23.35 -24.03 -1.28
N PRO A 103 23.19 -22.75 -1.66
CA PRO A 103 21.88 -22.25 -2.02
C PRO A 103 21.37 -22.80 -3.36
N ILE A 104 22.22 -23.33 -4.27
CA ILE A 104 21.73 -24.04 -5.48
C ILE A 104 20.97 -25.32 -5.10
N TYR A 105 21.27 -25.90 -3.94
CA TYR A 105 20.73 -27.17 -3.46
C TYR A 105 19.84 -27.04 -2.22
N THR A 106 19.35 -25.84 -1.88
CA THR A 106 18.34 -25.72 -0.81
C THR A 106 17.03 -26.31 -1.31
N ASP A 107 16.49 -27.28 -0.55
CA ASP A 107 15.22 -27.94 -0.82
C ASP A 107 14.12 -26.91 -1.08
N ASP A 108 13.35 -27.18 -2.12
CA ASP A 108 12.23 -26.37 -2.53
C ASP A 108 11.05 -26.62 -1.58
N LEU A 109 11.02 -25.85 -0.49
CA LEU A 109 9.87 -25.84 0.42
C LEU A 109 8.69 -25.23 -0.32
N GLY A 110 7.58 -25.97 -0.46
CA GLY A 110 6.36 -25.43 -1.04
C GLY A 110 5.95 -24.09 -0.40
N VAL A 111 5.20 -23.28 -1.15
CA VAL A 111 4.68 -22.00 -0.66
C VAL A 111 3.54 -22.27 0.33
N TYR A 112 3.68 -21.80 1.56
CA TYR A 112 2.66 -21.88 2.60
C TYR A 112 1.94 -20.53 2.70
N ASP A 113 0.82 -20.37 2.01
CA ASP A 113 0.06 -19.11 1.96
C ASP A 113 -1.47 -19.27 1.90
N SER A 114 -1.99 -20.49 2.07
CA SER A 114 -3.42 -20.79 1.90
C SER A 114 -4.37 -19.96 2.78
N ASP A 115 -3.89 -19.45 3.92
CA ASP A 115 -4.62 -18.63 4.90
C ASP A 115 -4.74 -17.14 4.50
N ILE A 116 -3.86 -16.67 3.61
CA ILE A 116 -3.80 -15.27 3.16
C ILE A 116 -4.28 -15.08 1.71
N LEU A 117 -4.68 -16.16 1.03
CA LEU A 117 -5.33 -16.07 -0.27
C LEU A 117 -6.78 -15.64 -0.14
N LEU A 118 -7.22 -14.77 -1.05
CA LEU A 118 -8.63 -14.45 -1.22
C LEU A 118 -9.29 -15.51 -2.12
N PRO A 119 -10.54 -15.91 -1.82
CA PRO A 119 -11.32 -16.72 -2.74
C PRO A 119 -11.63 -15.91 -4.02
N ASN A 120 -12.06 -16.57 -5.09
CA ASN A 120 -12.65 -15.83 -6.21
C ASN A 120 -14.05 -15.35 -5.82
N MET A 121 -14.41 -14.12 -6.19
CA MET A 121 -15.78 -13.61 -6.05
C MET A 121 -16.61 -13.93 -7.28
N GLU A 122 -17.90 -14.17 -7.06
CA GLU A 122 -18.88 -14.14 -8.12
C GLU A 122 -19.00 -12.71 -8.66
N ILE A 123 -18.98 -12.58 -9.99
CA ILE A 123 -19.10 -11.28 -10.66
C ILE A 123 -20.56 -10.85 -10.59
N LEU A 124 -20.80 -9.70 -9.99
CA LEU A 124 -22.14 -9.14 -9.87
C LEU A 124 -22.70 -8.77 -11.26
N SER A 125 -24.02 -8.96 -11.41
CA SER A 125 -24.75 -8.51 -12.59
C SER A 125 -24.71 -6.98 -12.72
N GLU A 126 -24.95 -6.44 -13.92
CA GLU A 126 -25.05 -4.99 -14.12
C GLU A 126 -26.14 -4.34 -13.24
N PHE A 127 -27.22 -5.07 -12.98
CA PHE A 127 -28.30 -4.59 -12.13
C PHE A 127 -27.88 -4.50 -10.66
N ASP A 128 -27.06 -5.43 -10.20
CA ASP A 128 -26.68 -5.60 -8.80
C ASP A 128 -25.43 -4.80 -8.41
N ASN A 129 -24.64 -4.37 -9.40
CA ASN A 129 -23.36 -3.70 -9.21
C ASN A 129 -23.48 -2.18 -9.32
N ALA A 130 -23.08 -1.49 -8.26
CA ALA A 130 -23.09 -0.03 -8.17
C ALA A 130 -22.23 0.67 -9.23
N TYR A 131 -21.20 0.01 -9.76
CA TYR A 131 -20.31 0.55 -10.79
C TYR A 131 -21.08 1.02 -12.04
N TYR A 132 -22.02 0.21 -12.54
CA TYR A 132 -22.75 0.50 -13.78
C TYR A 132 -23.85 1.56 -13.62
N ALA A 133 -24.22 1.90 -12.38
CA ALA A 133 -25.22 2.92 -12.11
C ALA A 133 -24.66 4.35 -12.20
N LEU A 134 -23.33 4.52 -12.17
CA LEU A 134 -22.70 5.83 -12.10
C LEU A 134 -22.18 6.30 -13.46
N PRO A 135 -22.35 7.59 -13.81
CA PRO A 135 -21.77 8.15 -15.01
C PRO A 135 -20.25 8.36 -14.87
N VAL A 136 -19.52 8.23 -15.98
CA VAL A 136 -18.10 8.56 -16.05
C VAL A 136 -17.95 10.08 -16.19
N ILE A 137 -17.30 10.75 -15.22
CA ILE A 137 -17.23 12.22 -15.19
C ILE A 137 -16.58 12.82 -16.44
N ASP A 138 -15.53 12.20 -16.97
CA ASP A 138 -14.84 12.71 -18.15
C ASP A 138 -15.68 12.68 -19.43
N GLU A 139 -16.71 11.83 -19.45
CA GLU A 139 -17.66 11.70 -20.55
C GLU A 139 -18.88 12.62 -20.39
N LEU A 140 -18.99 13.33 -19.25
CA LEU A 140 -20.09 14.26 -19.02
C LEU A 140 -20.00 15.48 -19.95
N PRO A 141 -21.14 16.01 -20.43
CA PRO A 141 -21.21 17.31 -21.09
C PRO A 141 -20.57 18.42 -20.25
N LEU A 142 -19.89 19.37 -20.91
CA LEU A 142 -19.22 20.51 -20.26
C LEU A 142 -20.08 21.21 -19.20
N PRO A 143 -21.38 21.52 -19.44
CA PRO A 143 -22.21 22.18 -18.42
C PRO A 143 -22.36 21.38 -17.12
N LEU A 144 -22.38 20.04 -17.20
CA LEU A 144 -22.49 19.18 -16.02
C LEU A 144 -21.15 19.07 -15.28
N ARG A 145 -20.04 19.06 -16.03
CA ARG A 145 -18.69 19.09 -15.44
C ARG A 145 -18.44 20.41 -14.71
N ASP A 146 -18.80 21.53 -15.33
CA ASP A 146 -18.68 22.85 -14.70
C ASP A 146 -19.57 22.94 -13.45
N ALA A 147 -20.80 22.45 -13.52
CA ALA A 147 -21.67 22.37 -12.35
C ALA A 147 -21.07 21.52 -11.21
N LEU A 148 -20.42 20.39 -11.52
CA LEU A 148 -19.72 19.57 -10.53
C LEU A 148 -18.56 20.32 -9.87
N ILE A 149 -17.75 21.04 -10.65
CA ILE A 149 -16.65 21.87 -10.14
C ILE A 149 -17.19 22.95 -9.19
N GLU A 150 -18.23 23.68 -9.61
CA GLU A 150 -18.86 24.72 -8.78
C GLU A 150 -19.43 24.12 -7.48
N THR A 151 -20.10 22.95 -7.54
CA THR A 151 -20.56 22.28 -6.30
C THR A 151 -19.42 21.87 -5.36
N ASP A 152 -18.25 21.51 -5.90
CA ASP A 152 -17.07 21.23 -5.07
C ASP A 152 -16.58 22.50 -4.36
N GLU A 153 -16.62 23.66 -5.01
CA GLU A 153 -16.26 24.94 -4.40
C GLU A 153 -17.24 25.34 -3.29
N TYR A 154 -18.55 25.20 -3.51
CA TYR A 154 -19.55 25.42 -2.47
C TYR A 154 -19.39 24.48 -1.28
N TYR A 155 -19.09 23.21 -1.53
CA TYR A 155 -18.83 22.25 -0.46
C TYR A 155 -17.54 22.59 0.32
N ARG A 156 -16.47 23.00 -0.35
CA ARG A 156 -15.24 23.51 0.31
C ARG A 156 -15.51 24.75 1.15
N ALA A 157 -16.42 25.64 0.71
CA ALA A 157 -16.83 26.79 1.49
C ALA A 157 -17.51 26.37 2.81
N LEU A 158 -18.40 25.36 2.76
CA LEU A 158 -19.01 24.75 3.94
C LEU A 158 -17.98 24.12 4.88
N GLU A 159 -16.98 23.40 4.35
CA GLU A 159 -15.87 22.84 5.14
C GLU A 159 -15.09 23.92 5.90
N GLN A 160 -15.00 25.14 5.33
CA GLN A 160 -14.35 26.29 5.95
C GLN A 160 -15.26 27.07 6.90
N GLY A 161 -16.48 26.57 7.18
CA GLY A 161 -17.46 27.25 8.04
C GLY A 161 -18.07 28.50 7.40
N LYS A 162 -17.96 28.67 6.08
CA LYS A 162 -18.59 29.80 5.38
C LYS A 162 -20.07 29.50 5.14
N SER A 163 -20.89 30.54 5.31
CA SER A 163 -22.29 30.51 4.89
C SER A 163 -22.37 30.49 3.37
N ILE A 164 -23.23 29.63 2.83
CA ILE A 164 -23.57 29.58 1.41
C ILE A 164 -25.05 29.94 1.22
N GLY A 165 -25.37 30.67 0.15
CA GLY A 165 -26.75 30.99 -0.20
C GLY A 165 -27.43 29.81 -0.88
N ILE A 166 -28.62 29.41 -0.44
CA ILE A 166 -29.38 28.32 -1.08
C ILE A 166 -29.71 28.67 -2.53
N ASP A 167 -30.10 29.92 -2.78
CA ASP A 167 -30.45 30.42 -4.12
C ASP A 167 -29.27 30.36 -5.11
N GLU A 168 -28.04 30.47 -4.61
CA GLU A 168 -26.82 30.38 -5.43
C GLU A 168 -26.50 28.92 -5.79
N VAL A 169 -26.79 27.99 -4.89
CA VAL A 169 -26.42 26.57 -5.02
C VAL A 169 -27.48 25.76 -5.77
N ALA A 170 -28.77 26.11 -5.60
CA ALA A 170 -29.89 25.37 -6.17
C ALA A 170 -29.82 25.16 -7.69
N PRO A 171 -29.42 26.14 -8.53
CA PRO A 171 -29.29 25.94 -9.98
C PRO A 171 -28.28 24.84 -10.35
N HIS A 172 -27.15 24.78 -9.63
CA HIS A 172 -26.11 23.77 -9.86
C HIS A 172 -26.57 22.38 -9.42
N LEU A 173 -27.20 22.27 -8.24
CA LEU A 173 -27.78 21.00 -7.78
C LEU A 173 -28.90 20.51 -8.71
N ASN A 174 -29.73 21.40 -9.24
CA ASN A 174 -30.78 21.05 -10.19
C ASN A 174 -30.22 20.57 -11.52
N ALA A 175 -29.14 21.18 -12.02
CA ALA A 175 -28.43 20.69 -13.20
C ALA A 175 -27.85 19.28 -12.97
N LEU A 176 -27.44 18.98 -11.75
CA LEU A 176 -26.84 17.69 -11.35
C LEU A 176 -27.83 16.65 -10.83
N ALA A 177 -29.14 16.94 -10.81
CA ALA A 177 -30.14 16.08 -10.18
C ALA A 177 -30.04 14.62 -10.63
N GLY A 178 -29.94 14.36 -11.95
CA GLY A 178 -29.81 13.00 -12.47
C GLY A 178 -28.53 12.27 -12.04
N ILE A 179 -27.43 13.00 -11.80
CA ILE A 179 -26.16 12.42 -11.30
C ILE A 179 -26.26 12.12 -9.80
N ILE A 180 -26.84 13.05 -9.04
CA ILE A 180 -27.08 12.89 -7.60
C ILE A 180 -28.01 11.71 -7.35
N ASP A 181 -29.11 11.62 -8.09
CA ASP A 181 -30.08 10.52 -7.98
C ASP A 181 -29.46 9.18 -8.41
N ALA A 182 -28.64 9.18 -9.46
CA ALA A 182 -27.87 7.99 -9.86
C ALA A 182 -26.92 7.54 -8.75
N PHE A 183 -26.25 8.47 -8.06
CA PHE A 183 -25.37 8.14 -6.95
C PHE A 183 -26.13 7.57 -5.75
N ILE A 184 -27.25 8.19 -5.37
CA ILE A 184 -28.12 7.69 -4.30
C ILE A 184 -28.61 6.28 -4.66
N GLY A 185 -29.09 6.07 -5.89
CA GLY A 185 -29.52 4.77 -6.38
C GLY A 185 -28.39 3.72 -6.42
N ALA A 186 -27.17 4.13 -6.79
CA ALA A 186 -25.99 3.27 -6.77
C ALA A 186 -25.61 2.83 -5.34
N SER A 187 -25.78 3.71 -4.35
CA SER A 187 -25.51 3.42 -2.93
C SER A 187 -26.46 2.37 -2.34
N GLN A 188 -27.59 2.10 -3.01
CA GLN A 188 -28.60 1.12 -2.60
C GLN A 188 -28.43 -0.24 -3.30
N LYS A 189 -27.39 -0.40 -4.12
CA LYS A 189 -27.09 -1.67 -4.82
C LYS A 189 -26.52 -2.72 -3.86
N SER A 190 -26.45 -3.96 -4.34
CA SER A 190 -26.00 -5.10 -3.53
C SER A 190 -24.49 -5.08 -3.22
N GLY A 191 -23.70 -4.46 -4.10
CA GLY A 191 -22.25 -4.41 -3.99
C GLY A 191 -21.65 -3.49 -5.04
N TYR A 192 -20.36 -3.19 -4.86
CA TYR A 192 -19.53 -2.53 -5.86
C TYR A 192 -18.42 -3.50 -6.26
N GLN A 193 -18.26 -3.71 -7.57
CA GLN A 193 -17.13 -4.47 -8.12
C GLN A 193 -16.65 -3.78 -9.39
N CYS A 194 -15.35 -3.50 -9.48
CA CYS A 194 -14.75 -3.14 -10.76
C CYS A 194 -14.68 -4.39 -11.67
N PRO A 195 -15.45 -4.46 -12.78
CA PRO A 195 -15.58 -5.68 -13.57
C PRO A 195 -14.25 -6.14 -14.18
N SER A 196 -13.33 -5.21 -14.44
CA SER A 196 -12.01 -5.48 -15.00
C SER A 196 -10.97 -5.92 -13.97
N SER A 197 -11.26 -5.82 -12.67
CA SER A 197 -10.25 -6.08 -11.62
C SER A 197 -10.69 -7.06 -10.51
N VAL A 198 -11.99 -7.37 -10.41
CA VAL A 198 -12.59 -8.12 -9.29
C VAL A 198 -11.89 -9.44 -8.91
N ASN A 199 -11.41 -10.20 -9.90
CA ASN A 199 -10.65 -11.43 -9.73
C ASN A 199 -9.29 -11.39 -10.46
N GLU A 200 -8.86 -10.18 -10.86
CA GLU A 200 -7.60 -9.98 -11.57
C GLU A 200 -6.58 -9.29 -10.68
N TYR A 201 -5.57 -10.05 -10.29
CA TYR A 201 -4.43 -9.57 -9.52
C TYR A 201 -3.25 -9.36 -10.48
N GLY A 202 -2.41 -8.34 -10.29
CA GLY A 202 -1.13 -8.17 -10.99
C GLY A 202 -0.98 -6.90 -11.82
N PRO A 203 0.20 -6.69 -12.45
CA PRO A 203 0.57 -5.41 -13.08
C PRO A 203 -0.21 -5.08 -14.36
N ALA A 204 -0.94 -6.04 -14.92
CA ALA A 204 -1.80 -5.85 -16.10
C ALA A 204 -3.26 -5.58 -15.73
N THR A 205 -3.62 -5.62 -14.45
CA THR A 205 -4.98 -5.36 -13.98
C THR A 205 -5.38 -3.93 -14.33
N ILE A 206 -6.51 -3.78 -15.02
CA ILE A 206 -7.07 -2.48 -15.38
C ILE A 206 -7.98 -2.03 -14.23
N LEU A 207 -7.62 -0.92 -13.60
CA LEU A 207 -8.44 -0.29 -12.57
C LEU A 207 -9.56 0.53 -13.21
N CYS A 208 -10.75 0.44 -12.63
CA CYS A 208 -11.88 1.27 -13.02
C CYS A 208 -11.61 2.73 -12.63
N SER A 209 -12.19 3.66 -13.37
CA SER A 209 -12.09 5.08 -13.01
C SER A 209 -12.80 5.33 -11.69
N LEU A 210 -12.07 5.91 -10.73
CA LEU A 210 -12.57 6.36 -9.43
C LEU A 210 -12.64 7.89 -9.34
N GLU A 211 -12.26 8.59 -10.41
CA GLU A 211 -11.98 10.03 -10.46
C GLU A 211 -13.20 10.91 -10.13
N GLY A 212 -14.40 10.34 -10.09
CA GLY A 212 -15.64 11.09 -9.86
C GLY A 212 -16.44 10.81 -8.60
N PHE A 213 -16.17 9.72 -7.89
CA PHE A 213 -17.04 9.31 -6.77
C PHE A 213 -17.08 10.34 -5.66
N ARG A 214 -15.94 10.99 -5.40
CA ARG A 214 -15.85 12.03 -4.38
C ARG A 214 -16.58 13.32 -4.76
N ALA A 215 -16.46 13.77 -6.01
CA ALA A 215 -17.18 14.96 -6.47
C ALA A 215 -18.70 14.74 -6.42
N MET A 216 -19.16 13.56 -6.86
CA MET A 216 -20.57 13.18 -6.76
C MET A 216 -21.04 13.10 -5.30
N ALA A 217 -20.26 12.50 -4.41
CA ALA A 217 -20.59 12.42 -2.99
C ALA A 217 -20.67 13.80 -2.31
N LYS A 218 -19.82 14.75 -2.71
CA LYS A 218 -19.90 16.13 -2.22
C LYS A 218 -21.15 16.85 -2.75
N ALA A 219 -21.53 16.62 -4.01
CA ALA A 219 -22.78 17.14 -4.55
C ALA A 219 -24.00 16.56 -3.81
N VAL A 220 -23.98 15.26 -3.48
CA VAL A 220 -25.00 14.60 -2.64
C VAL A 220 -25.03 15.20 -1.23
N ALA A 221 -23.87 15.40 -0.59
CA ALA A 221 -23.77 16.03 0.72
C ALA A 221 -24.30 17.49 0.69
N LEU A 222 -23.96 18.25 -0.35
CA LEU A 222 -24.47 19.60 -0.56
C LEU A 222 -25.99 19.59 -0.76
N ARG A 223 -26.54 18.60 -1.48
CA ARG A 223 -27.99 18.40 -1.59
C ARG A 223 -28.63 18.17 -0.23
N SER A 224 -28.08 17.28 0.61
CA SER A 224 -28.61 17.07 1.96
C SER A 224 -28.59 18.35 2.81
N TYR A 225 -27.56 19.18 2.69
CA TYR A 225 -27.51 20.46 3.38
C TYR A 225 -28.65 21.40 2.94
N VAL A 226 -28.90 21.51 1.64
CA VAL A 226 -30.01 22.33 1.11
C VAL A 226 -31.37 21.82 1.61
N GLU A 227 -31.61 20.51 1.58
CA GLU A 227 -32.84 19.90 2.12
C GLU A 227 -33.02 20.23 3.61
N ALA A 228 -31.95 20.16 4.39
CA ALA A 228 -31.99 20.50 5.81
C ALA A 228 -32.32 21.98 6.06
N ARG A 229 -31.75 22.88 5.24
CA ARG A 229 -32.01 24.31 5.30
C ARG A 229 -33.45 24.67 4.95
N GLU A 230 -34.10 23.85 4.14
CA GLU A 230 -35.52 23.98 3.79
C GLU A 230 -36.45 23.27 4.81
N GLY A 231 -35.91 22.75 5.91
CA GLY A 231 -36.68 22.13 7.00
C GLY A 231 -37.02 20.66 6.78
N ARG A 232 -36.43 19.99 5.79
CA ARG A 232 -36.69 18.56 5.47
C ARG A 232 -35.56 17.69 6.04
N ILE A 233 -35.46 17.66 7.36
CA ILE A 233 -34.34 17.03 8.09
C ILE A 233 -34.28 15.50 7.87
N ASP A 234 -35.42 14.82 7.84
CA ASP A 234 -35.50 13.38 7.59
C ASP A 234 -34.95 12.99 6.21
N ILE A 235 -35.36 13.72 5.17
CA ILE A 235 -34.88 13.54 3.80
C ILE A 235 -33.39 13.89 3.72
N ALA A 236 -32.98 15.00 4.37
CA ALA A 236 -31.59 15.40 4.41
C ALA A 236 -30.68 14.33 5.03
N LEU A 237 -31.10 13.70 6.14
CA LEU A 237 -30.34 12.64 6.79
C LEU A 237 -30.21 11.40 5.92
N ASP A 238 -31.29 10.97 5.24
CA ASP A 238 -31.21 9.81 4.34
C ASP A 238 -30.29 10.07 3.13
N ILE A 239 -30.35 11.26 2.54
CA ILE A 239 -29.43 11.67 1.46
C ILE A 239 -27.99 11.72 1.97
N ALA A 240 -27.77 12.25 3.18
CA ALA A 240 -26.43 12.37 3.77
C ALA A 240 -25.77 11.01 4.06
N LEU A 241 -26.55 9.92 4.18
CA LEU A 241 -26.04 8.56 4.37
C LEU A 241 -25.56 7.89 3.08
N ALA A 242 -26.03 8.33 1.90
CA ALA A 242 -25.70 7.70 0.62
C ALA A 242 -24.19 7.57 0.36
N PRO A 243 -23.32 8.55 0.68
CA PRO A 243 -21.87 8.37 0.52
C PRO A 243 -21.28 7.28 1.44
N ALA A 244 -21.74 7.14 2.69
CA ALA A 244 -21.27 6.06 3.58
C ALA A 244 -21.76 4.68 3.10
N ARG A 245 -23.02 4.59 2.65
CA ARG A 245 -23.56 3.38 2.00
C ARG A 245 -22.67 2.96 0.83
N PHE A 246 -22.37 3.88 -0.09
CA PHE A 246 -21.53 3.60 -1.25
C PHE A 246 -20.09 3.24 -0.85
N GLY A 247 -19.49 3.97 0.10
CA GLY A 247 -18.17 3.66 0.63
C GLY A 247 -18.09 2.24 1.20
N LYS A 248 -19.12 1.82 1.95
CA LYS A 248 -19.22 0.46 2.47
C LYS A 248 -19.33 -0.60 1.37
N LEU A 249 -20.05 -0.32 0.27
CA LEU A 249 -20.10 -1.23 -0.88
C LEU A 249 -18.69 -1.42 -1.47
N MET A 250 -17.91 -0.35 -1.59
CA MET A 250 -16.52 -0.42 -2.07
C MET A 250 -15.63 -1.25 -1.15
N ASP A 251 -15.81 -1.14 0.16
CA ASP A 251 -15.04 -1.91 1.16
C ASP A 251 -15.44 -3.40 1.26
N SER A 252 -16.62 -3.77 0.75
CA SER A 252 -17.19 -5.12 0.88
C SER A 252 -16.74 -6.10 -0.21
N GLY A 253 -16.43 -5.60 -1.41
CA GLY A 253 -15.78 -6.39 -2.46
C GLY A 253 -14.27 -6.30 -2.29
N HIS A 254 -13.50 -7.35 -2.61
CA HIS A 254 -12.03 -7.39 -2.50
C HIS A 254 -11.35 -6.08 -2.95
N PRO A 255 -11.15 -5.08 -2.08
CA PRO A 255 -10.89 -3.74 -2.56
C PRO A 255 -9.40 -3.62 -2.87
N ASP A 256 -9.08 -2.93 -3.96
CA ASP A 256 -7.71 -2.46 -4.13
C ASP A 256 -7.41 -1.29 -3.17
N PHE A 257 -6.15 -0.87 -3.13
CA PHE A 257 -5.71 0.20 -2.24
C PHE A 257 -6.49 1.50 -2.47
N ILE A 258 -6.72 1.88 -3.73
CA ILE A 258 -7.35 3.16 -4.05
C ILE A 258 -8.85 3.10 -3.78
N GLU A 259 -9.50 1.98 -4.11
CA GLU A 259 -10.91 1.71 -3.79
C GLU A 259 -11.16 1.83 -2.29
N HIS A 260 -10.30 1.24 -1.46
CA HIS A 260 -10.38 1.35 -0.01
C HIS A 260 -10.20 2.80 0.49
N LEU A 261 -9.23 3.54 -0.05
CA LEU A 261 -9.04 4.97 0.30
C LEU A 261 -10.23 5.84 -0.11
N VAL A 262 -10.88 5.51 -1.24
CA VAL A 262 -12.11 6.17 -1.67
C VAL A 262 -13.24 5.85 -0.71
N GLY A 263 -13.40 4.58 -0.31
CA GLY A 263 -14.38 4.16 0.71
C GLY A 263 -14.26 4.98 1.99
N ILE A 264 -13.05 5.10 2.54
CA ILE A 264 -12.74 5.96 3.70
C ILE A 264 -13.16 7.42 3.46
N ALA A 265 -12.83 7.98 2.31
CA ALA A 265 -13.15 9.37 1.98
C ALA A 265 -14.66 9.62 1.87
N LEU A 266 -15.40 8.69 1.25
CA LEU A 266 -16.86 8.78 1.08
C LEU A 266 -17.59 8.69 2.42
N THR A 267 -17.19 7.75 3.29
CA THR A 267 -17.72 7.63 4.65
C THR A 267 -17.44 8.90 5.47
N GLY A 268 -16.23 9.47 5.34
CA GLY A 268 -15.91 10.75 5.96
C GLY A 268 -16.82 11.90 5.52
N ILE A 269 -17.08 12.03 4.21
CA ILE A 269 -18.01 13.04 3.66
C ILE A 269 -19.41 12.86 4.23
N SER A 270 -19.91 11.62 4.34
CA SER A 270 -21.22 11.32 4.91
C SER A 270 -21.33 11.76 6.36
N ILE A 271 -20.37 11.38 7.22
CA ILE A 271 -20.37 11.74 8.64
C ILE A 271 -20.33 13.26 8.83
N ASP A 272 -19.47 13.94 8.07
CA ASP A 272 -19.39 15.40 8.12
C ASP A 272 -20.70 16.05 7.61
N SER A 273 -21.35 15.46 6.59
CA SER A 273 -22.64 15.93 6.07
C SER A 273 -23.76 15.78 7.10
N ILE A 274 -23.87 14.61 7.75
CA ILE A 274 -24.84 14.37 8.81
C ILE A 274 -24.64 15.37 9.95
N GLY A 275 -23.39 15.59 10.39
CA GLY A 275 -23.06 16.60 11.40
C GLY A 275 -23.62 17.98 11.06
N ARG A 276 -23.51 18.42 9.79
CA ARG A 276 -24.05 19.69 9.31
C ARG A 276 -25.58 19.72 9.24
N VAL A 277 -26.21 18.61 8.86
CA VAL A 277 -27.69 18.48 8.89
C VAL A 277 -28.18 18.64 10.33
N LEU A 278 -27.50 18.02 11.31
CA LEU A 278 -27.82 18.17 12.73
C LEU A 278 -27.63 19.58 13.28
N ASP A 279 -26.71 20.35 12.72
CA ASP A 279 -26.53 21.77 13.05
C ASP A 279 -27.69 22.64 12.56
N GLN A 280 -28.42 22.20 11.53
CA GLN A 280 -29.62 22.89 11.04
C GLN A 280 -30.91 22.45 11.76
N ALA A 281 -30.91 21.26 12.38
CA ALA A 281 -32.07 20.72 13.07
C ALA A 281 -32.40 21.51 14.35
N THR A 282 -33.67 21.94 14.48
CA THR A 282 -34.17 22.63 15.67
C THR A 282 -34.21 21.71 16.89
N PRO A 283 -34.19 22.25 18.13
CA PRO A 283 -34.25 21.42 19.34
C PRO A 283 -35.52 20.59 19.51
N SER A 284 -36.59 20.90 18.77
CA SER A 284 -37.89 20.22 18.83
C SER A 284 -38.11 19.17 17.75
N GLU A 285 -37.21 19.06 16.77
CA GLU A 285 -37.30 18.06 15.71
C GLU A 285 -36.83 16.70 16.22
N SER A 286 -37.73 15.70 16.20
CA SER A 286 -37.38 14.33 16.54
C SER A 286 -36.55 13.70 15.43
N ILE A 287 -35.36 13.23 15.75
CA ILE A 287 -34.49 12.57 14.78
C ILE A 287 -34.77 11.05 14.76
N PRO A 288 -34.89 10.44 13.57
CA PRO A 288 -35.11 9.00 13.48
C PRO A 288 -33.94 8.20 14.10
N PRO A 289 -34.20 7.31 15.09
CA PRO A 289 -33.13 6.59 15.80
C PRO A 289 -32.45 5.52 14.93
N ASN A 290 -33.04 5.17 13.78
CA ASN A 290 -32.43 4.25 12.82
C ASN A 290 -31.18 4.85 12.16
N ILE A 291 -31.04 6.17 12.07
CA ILE A 291 -29.85 6.81 11.48
C ILE A 291 -28.59 6.50 12.30
N ALA A 292 -28.69 6.58 13.64
CA ALA A 292 -27.58 6.23 14.52
C ALA A 292 -27.17 4.76 14.38
N ARG A 293 -28.15 3.85 14.34
CA ARG A 293 -27.89 2.41 14.12
C ARG A 293 -27.29 2.12 12.75
N GLU A 294 -27.70 2.87 11.74
CA GLU A 294 -27.18 2.71 10.39
C GLU A 294 -25.71 3.16 10.31
N LEU A 295 -25.35 4.25 11.01
CA LEU A 295 -23.97 4.73 11.14
C LEU A 295 -23.02 3.74 11.83
N GLU A 296 -23.50 2.95 12.79
CA GLU A 296 -22.70 1.88 13.43
C GLU A 296 -22.21 0.86 12.39
N MET A 297 -22.98 0.60 11.33
CA MET A 297 -22.61 -0.36 10.28
C MET A 297 -21.46 0.12 9.37
N TYR A 298 -21.15 1.42 9.42
CA TYR A 298 -20.10 2.05 8.62
C TYR A 298 -18.80 2.28 9.40
N GLU A 299 -18.71 1.79 10.63
CA GLU A 299 -17.45 1.79 11.37
C GLU A 299 -16.40 0.88 10.73
N PHE A 300 -15.17 1.37 10.68
CA PHE A 300 -14.02 0.63 10.16
C PHE A 300 -13.48 -0.31 11.24
N ASP A 301 -13.79 -1.60 11.16
CA ASP A 301 -13.29 -2.62 12.08
C ASP A 301 -11.92 -3.20 11.68
N GLY A 302 -11.42 -2.85 10.49
CA GLY A 302 -10.13 -3.30 9.92
C GLY A 302 -10.26 -4.49 8.98
N SER A 303 -11.47 -5.06 8.83
CA SER A 303 -11.71 -6.19 7.93
C SER A 303 -11.43 -5.85 6.46
N SER A 304 -11.88 -4.68 5.98
CA SER A 304 -11.61 -4.22 4.61
C SER A 304 -10.12 -4.00 4.35
N PHE A 305 -9.41 -3.41 5.31
CA PHE A 305 -7.96 -3.23 5.22
C PHE A 305 -7.21 -4.58 5.18
N VAL A 306 -7.66 -5.58 5.96
CA VAL A 306 -7.14 -6.96 5.87
C VAL A 306 -7.36 -7.57 4.49
N VAL A 307 -8.55 -7.39 3.91
CA VAL A 307 -8.86 -7.90 2.56
C VAL A 307 -7.97 -7.23 1.52
N PHE A 308 -7.77 -5.91 1.61
CA PHE A 308 -6.81 -5.18 0.77
C PHE A 308 -5.39 -5.77 0.89
N LEU A 309 -4.88 -5.99 2.10
CA LEU A 309 -3.52 -6.56 2.29
C LEU A 309 -3.39 -7.96 1.69
N LYS A 310 -4.44 -8.79 1.77
CA LYS A 310 -4.48 -10.09 1.10
C LYS A 310 -4.48 -9.95 -0.43
N ARG A 311 -5.21 -8.97 -0.97
CA ARG A 311 -5.21 -8.66 -2.41
C ARG A 311 -3.82 -8.22 -2.85
N GLU A 312 -3.17 -7.32 -2.12
CA GLU A 312 -1.80 -6.87 -2.38
C GLU A 312 -0.83 -8.06 -2.38
N TYR A 313 -0.97 -8.97 -1.42
CA TYR A 313 -0.18 -10.21 -1.39
C TYR A 313 -0.34 -11.02 -2.68
N MET A 314 -1.57 -11.24 -3.14
CA MET A 314 -1.85 -11.98 -4.38
C MET A 314 -1.30 -11.28 -5.62
N GLU A 315 -1.36 -9.95 -5.68
CA GLU A 315 -0.78 -9.15 -6.77
C GLU A 315 0.74 -9.30 -6.84
N ARG A 316 1.42 -9.17 -5.70
CA ARG A 316 2.87 -9.35 -5.62
C ARG A 316 3.28 -10.80 -5.90
N LYS A 317 2.51 -11.78 -5.41
CA LYS A 317 2.71 -13.21 -5.72
C LYS A 317 2.68 -13.44 -7.23
N LYS A 318 1.68 -12.89 -7.94
CA LYS A 318 1.58 -13.03 -9.40
C LYS A 318 2.71 -12.30 -10.13
N MET A 319 3.15 -11.14 -9.63
CA MET A 319 4.33 -10.46 -10.17
C MET A 319 5.58 -11.33 -10.02
N LEU A 320 5.76 -11.99 -8.87
CA LEU A 320 6.92 -12.86 -8.64
C LEU A 320 6.87 -14.16 -9.44
N GLN A 321 5.67 -14.62 -9.83
CA GLN A 321 5.50 -15.84 -10.63
C GLN A 321 6.25 -15.78 -11.97
N MET A 322 6.47 -14.60 -12.55
CA MET A 322 7.28 -14.46 -13.77
C MET A 322 8.74 -14.93 -13.58
N PHE A 323 9.23 -14.93 -12.34
CA PHE A 323 10.58 -15.36 -11.97
C PHE A 323 10.64 -16.82 -11.50
N GLU A 324 9.51 -17.54 -11.42
CA GLU A 324 9.47 -18.98 -11.11
C GLU A 324 10.35 -19.78 -12.07
N LYS A 325 10.41 -19.39 -13.34
CA LYS A 325 11.29 -20.02 -14.36
C LYS A 325 12.79 -19.83 -14.10
N LEU A 326 13.18 -18.94 -13.19
CA LEU A 326 14.57 -18.69 -12.78
C LEU A 326 14.97 -19.44 -11.50
N GLU A 327 14.07 -20.29 -10.99
CA GLU A 327 14.28 -21.11 -9.81
C GLU A 327 15.52 -22.01 -9.92
N GLY A 328 16.24 -22.14 -8.81
CA GLY A 328 17.40 -23.03 -8.68
C GLY A 328 18.76 -22.43 -9.08
N TYR A 329 18.80 -21.38 -9.91
CA TYR A 329 20.08 -20.80 -10.37
C TYR A 329 20.52 -19.56 -9.57
N SER A 330 19.59 -18.62 -9.36
CA SER A 330 19.88 -17.35 -8.66
C SER A 330 18.70 -16.80 -7.87
N PHE A 331 17.58 -17.51 -7.85
CA PHE A 331 16.35 -17.11 -7.19
C PHE A 331 15.69 -18.34 -6.56
N HIS A 332 15.21 -18.19 -5.32
CA HIS A 332 14.43 -19.21 -4.61
C HIS A 332 13.01 -18.71 -4.50
N TYR A 333 12.18 -19.08 -5.48
CA TYR A 333 10.84 -18.53 -5.60
C TYR A 333 10.01 -18.85 -4.35
N ALA A 334 10.02 -20.11 -3.93
CA ALA A 334 9.20 -20.54 -2.81
C ALA A 334 9.66 -19.95 -1.46
N ASN A 335 10.97 -19.88 -1.20
CA ASN A 335 11.51 -19.21 -0.01
C ASN A 335 11.15 -17.71 0.00
N THR A 336 11.30 -17.03 -1.14
CA THR A 336 10.94 -15.61 -1.28
C THR A 336 9.45 -15.38 -0.99
N LEU A 337 8.58 -16.24 -1.51
CA LEU A 337 7.15 -16.15 -1.26
C LEU A 337 6.76 -16.49 0.18
N ASN A 338 7.46 -17.42 0.82
CA ASN A 338 7.25 -17.74 2.24
C ASN A 338 7.65 -16.58 3.15
N ASP A 339 8.78 -15.92 2.87
CA ASP A 339 9.18 -14.69 3.56
C ASP A 339 8.13 -13.59 3.37
N PHE A 340 7.66 -13.41 2.13
CA PHE A 340 6.63 -12.43 1.82
C PHE A 340 5.29 -12.74 2.50
N ALA A 341 4.88 -14.01 2.53
CA ALA A 341 3.69 -14.46 3.24
C ALA A 341 3.82 -14.23 4.75
N ALA A 342 5.01 -14.43 5.33
CA ALA A 342 5.27 -14.17 6.75
C ALA A 342 5.24 -12.68 7.11
N ILE A 343 5.59 -11.79 6.17
CA ILE A 343 5.42 -10.35 6.34
C ILE A 343 3.92 -9.99 6.23
N ALA A 344 3.25 -10.44 5.17
CA ALA A 344 1.83 -10.17 4.95
C ALA A 344 0.95 -10.63 6.13
N ARG A 345 1.23 -11.80 6.73
CA ARG A 345 0.52 -12.27 7.93
C ARG A 345 0.67 -11.33 9.12
N ARG A 346 1.87 -10.81 9.35
CA ARG A 346 2.13 -9.85 10.44
C ARG A 346 1.35 -8.56 10.20
N ASP A 347 1.35 -8.07 8.96
CA ASP A 347 0.62 -6.86 8.58
C ASP A 347 -0.90 -7.07 8.71
N ILE A 348 -1.42 -8.23 8.30
CA ILE A 348 -2.83 -8.62 8.43
C ILE A 348 -3.24 -8.74 9.91
N GLU A 349 -2.42 -9.35 10.75
CA GLU A 349 -2.68 -9.49 12.19
C GLU A 349 -2.73 -8.11 12.87
N ALA A 350 -1.84 -7.20 12.50
CA ALA A 350 -1.86 -5.82 12.98
C ALA A 350 -3.09 -5.05 12.46
N ALA A 351 -3.43 -5.21 11.18
CA ALA A 351 -4.57 -4.55 10.52
C ALA A 351 -5.93 -4.95 11.10
N GLY A 352 -6.09 -6.20 11.54
CA GLY A 352 -7.34 -6.71 12.11
C GLY A 352 -7.69 -6.16 13.49
N GLN A 353 -6.87 -5.31 14.09
CA GLN A 353 -7.15 -4.69 15.38
C GLN A 353 -8.10 -3.50 15.22
N ARG A 354 -9.16 -3.44 16.04
CA ARG A 354 -10.06 -2.27 16.11
C ARG A 354 -9.32 -1.02 16.56
N CYS A 355 -9.81 0.13 16.14
CA CYS A 355 -9.33 1.43 16.60
C CYS A 355 -9.39 1.53 18.14
N GLY A 356 -8.30 1.98 18.76
CA GLY A 356 -8.13 2.12 20.21
C GLY A 356 -6.66 2.27 20.63
N ASP A 357 -6.39 2.49 21.92
CA ASP A 357 -5.08 2.87 22.49
C ASP A 357 -3.90 1.94 22.15
N ARG A 358 -4.16 0.68 21.76
CA ARG A 358 -3.13 -0.26 21.33
C ARG A 358 -2.58 -0.02 19.92
N LEU A 359 -3.31 0.73 19.09
CA LEU A 359 -2.95 0.97 17.70
C LEU A 359 -1.74 1.92 17.59
N GLU A 360 -1.64 2.90 18.50
CA GLU A 360 -0.49 3.82 18.64
C GLU A 360 0.81 3.09 18.99
N GLN A 361 0.74 1.97 19.70
CA GLN A 361 1.93 1.16 20.05
C GLN A 361 2.46 0.35 18.85
N ASN A 362 1.63 0.12 17.84
CA ASN A 362 1.94 -0.68 16.66
C ASN A 362 2.12 0.17 15.39
N GLU A 363 2.16 1.51 15.49
CA GLU A 363 2.34 2.41 14.33
C GLU A 363 3.58 2.08 13.49
N ALA A 364 4.63 1.54 14.11
CA ALA A 364 5.85 1.10 13.42
C ALA A 364 5.68 -0.12 12.50
N PHE A 365 4.55 -0.83 12.58
CA PHE A 365 4.32 -2.13 11.92
C PHE A 365 3.34 -2.09 10.74
N PHE A 366 2.63 -0.99 10.48
CA PHE A 366 1.67 -0.97 9.39
C PHE A 366 2.37 -0.82 8.03
N GLY A 367 2.31 -1.88 7.22
CA GLY A 367 3.07 -2.11 5.98
C GLY A 367 2.89 -1.10 4.82
N VAL A 368 1.99 -0.13 4.95
CA VAL A 368 1.94 1.02 4.04
C VAL A 368 2.48 2.23 4.78
N ASN A 369 3.81 2.30 4.90
CA ASN A 369 4.48 3.48 5.47
C ASN A 369 4.12 4.68 4.59
N VAL A 370 3.28 5.59 5.12
CA VAL A 370 2.96 6.86 4.43
C VAL A 370 4.25 7.62 4.09
N LYS A 371 5.32 7.39 4.86
CA LYS A 371 6.68 7.82 4.55
C LYS A 371 7.19 7.32 3.20
N GLU A 372 7.03 6.04 2.90
CA GLU A 372 7.50 5.42 1.64
C GLU A 372 6.66 5.89 0.47
N ILE A 373 5.35 6.03 0.65
CA ILE A 373 4.47 6.66 -0.34
C ILE A 373 4.91 8.09 -0.59
N LYS A 374 4.95 8.96 0.44
CA LYS A 374 5.31 10.39 0.31
C LYS A 374 6.72 10.63 -0.24
N ASN A 375 7.65 9.70 -0.01
CA ASN A 375 9.03 9.78 -0.51
C ASN A 375 9.23 9.10 -1.88
N SER A 376 8.22 8.42 -2.42
CA SER A 376 8.30 7.80 -3.74
C SER A 376 8.35 8.87 -4.84
N PRO A 377 9.14 8.69 -5.92
CA PRO A 377 9.06 9.54 -7.11
C PRO A 377 7.65 9.57 -7.72
N ILE A 378 6.87 8.51 -7.47
CA ILE A 378 5.47 8.39 -7.87
C ILE A 378 4.61 9.41 -7.12
N TRP A 379 4.92 9.79 -5.87
CA TRP A 379 4.13 10.79 -5.12
C TRP A 379 4.16 12.18 -5.76
N LEU A 380 5.32 12.62 -6.24
CA LEU A 380 5.47 13.88 -6.97
C LEU A 380 4.71 13.89 -8.31
N THR A 381 4.48 12.72 -8.90
CA THR A 381 3.72 12.56 -10.16
C THR A 381 2.24 12.25 -9.94
N ALA A 382 1.89 11.60 -8.83
CA ALA A 382 0.54 11.29 -8.40
C ALA A 382 -0.17 12.50 -7.78
N LEU A 383 0.56 13.50 -7.27
CA LEU A 383 0.00 14.79 -6.83
C LEU A 383 -0.39 15.74 -7.98
N LYS A 384 -0.34 15.30 -9.23
CA LYS A 384 -0.98 16.05 -10.33
C LYS A 384 -2.47 16.23 -9.99
N PRO A 385 -3.09 17.36 -10.36
CA PRO A 385 -4.50 17.61 -10.10
C PRO A 385 -5.36 16.69 -10.98
N ASN A 386 -5.51 15.45 -10.54
CA ASN A 386 -6.45 14.44 -11.02
C ASN A 386 -7.14 13.80 -9.80
N GLY A 387 -8.23 13.08 -10.01
CA GLY A 387 -9.05 12.52 -8.93
C GLY A 387 -8.26 11.66 -7.94
N ILE A 388 -7.35 10.83 -8.43
CA ILE A 388 -6.49 9.95 -7.60
C ILE A 388 -5.51 10.79 -6.75
N GLY A 389 -4.91 11.82 -7.34
CA GLY A 389 -4.01 12.73 -6.63
C GLY A 389 -4.69 13.50 -5.52
N GLU A 390 -5.94 13.92 -5.71
CA GLU A 390 -6.74 14.51 -4.64
C GLU A 390 -7.09 13.51 -3.52
N ILE A 391 -7.46 12.27 -3.87
CA ILE A 391 -7.72 11.19 -2.90
C ILE A 391 -6.47 10.94 -2.05
N LEU A 392 -5.32 10.75 -2.69
CA LEU A 392 -4.04 10.59 -1.99
C LEU A 392 -3.71 11.81 -1.12
N LYS A 393 -3.93 13.04 -1.61
CA LYS A 393 -3.65 14.25 -0.85
C LYS A 393 -4.54 14.40 0.40
N GLN A 394 -5.81 14.01 0.37
CA GLN A 394 -6.70 14.16 1.53
C GLN A 394 -6.73 12.96 2.47
N THR A 395 -6.63 11.75 1.93
CA THR A 395 -6.64 10.53 2.73
C THR A 395 -5.25 10.25 3.31
N ILE A 396 -4.17 10.53 2.56
CA ILE A 396 -2.78 10.28 2.97
C ILE A 396 -1.99 11.57 3.28
N GLY A 397 -2.30 12.69 2.63
CA GLY A 397 -1.53 13.93 2.80
C GLY A 397 -1.54 14.48 4.24
N ASP A 398 -2.63 14.32 4.96
CA ASP A 398 -2.76 14.75 6.37
C ASP A 398 -2.21 13.73 7.38
N ILE A 399 -1.86 12.52 6.94
CA ILE A 399 -1.26 11.50 7.82
C ILE A 399 0.19 11.91 8.12
N PRO A 400 0.64 11.95 9.39
CA PRO A 400 2.04 12.22 9.73
C PRO A 400 3.00 11.30 8.96
N LEU A 401 4.27 11.72 8.78
CA LEU A 401 5.30 10.95 8.06
C LEU A 401 5.65 9.59 8.70
N GLY A 402 4.95 9.16 9.75
CA GLY A 402 5.01 7.81 10.33
C GLY A 402 3.64 7.19 10.63
N GLY A 403 2.53 7.78 10.19
CA GLY A 403 1.20 7.22 10.37
C GLY A 403 0.82 6.24 9.26
N SER A 404 -0.27 5.50 9.47
CA SER A 404 -0.80 4.49 8.53
C SER A 404 -2.22 4.85 8.06
N VAL A 405 -2.70 4.21 6.98
CA VAL A 405 -4.10 4.37 6.51
C VAL A 405 -5.12 4.10 7.62
N ARG A 406 -4.77 3.22 8.57
CA ARG A 406 -5.56 2.91 9.75
C ARG A 406 -5.82 4.12 10.66
N VAL A 407 -4.88 5.07 10.73
CA VAL A 407 -5.07 6.34 11.46
C VAL A 407 -6.27 7.11 10.90
N LYS A 408 -6.46 7.09 9.57
CA LYS A 408 -7.58 7.78 8.94
C LYS A 408 -8.91 7.07 9.19
N GLU A 409 -8.93 5.74 9.12
CA GLU A 409 -10.11 4.95 9.51
C GLU A 409 -10.52 5.26 10.96
N CYS A 410 -9.56 5.33 11.88
CA CYS A 410 -9.84 5.66 13.29
C CYS A 410 -10.33 7.10 13.48
N ALA A 411 -9.75 8.07 12.75
CA ALA A 411 -10.25 9.45 12.78
C ALA A 411 -11.67 9.59 12.19
N VAL A 412 -12.05 8.71 11.25
CA VAL A 412 -13.43 8.63 10.76
C VAL A 412 -14.34 8.00 11.81
N ASN A 413 -13.94 6.90 12.45
CA ASN A 413 -14.69 6.27 13.54
C ASN A 413 -14.91 7.23 14.73
N GLU A 414 -13.89 7.96 15.17
CA GLU A 414 -14.04 8.93 16.28
C GLU A 414 -15.05 10.03 15.94
N ARG A 415 -15.06 10.51 14.69
CA ARG A 415 -16.07 11.46 14.22
C ARG A 415 -17.45 10.81 14.13
N ASN A 416 -17.53 9.55 13.68
CA ASN A 416 -18.77 8.79 13.63
C ASN A 416 -19.39 8.67 15.02
N GLU A 417 -18.62 8.26 16.02
CA GLU A 417 -19.07 8.13 17.42
C GLU A 417 -19.62 9.46 17.97
N LYS A 418 -18.94 10.58 17.70
CA LYS A 418 -19.41 11.92 18.09
C LYS A 418 -20.74 12.27 17.43
N VAL A 419 -20.92 11.94 16.15
CA VAL A 419 -22.17 12.20 15.43
C VAL A 419 -23.30 11.28 15.94
N GLN A 420 -23.01 10.01 16.20
CA GLN A 420 -23.96 9.07 16.79
C GLN A 420 -24.45 9.54 18.17
N GLN A 421 -23.54 10.01 19.04
CA GLN A 421 -23.93 10.58 20.34
C GLN A 421 -24.88 11.77 20.18
N ARG A 422 -24.58 12.69 19.26
CA ARG A 422 -25.45 13.84 18.95
C ARG A 422 -26.82 13.43 18.40
N LEU A 423 -26.88 12.37 17.59
CA LEU A 423 -28.13 11.81 17.10
C LEU A 423 -28.97 11.25 18.25
N LEU A 424 -28.35 10.48 19.16
CA LEU A 424 -29.00 9.88 20.31
C LEU A 424 -29.51 10.92 21.32
N GLU A 425 -28.83 12.06 21.46
CA GLU A 425 -29.29 13.18 22.29
C GLU A 425 -30.52 13.90 21.73
N LYS A 426 -30.77 13.79 20.42
CA LYS A 426 -31.86 14.45 19.68
C LYS A 426 -33.02 13.52 19.30
N SER A 427 -32.87 12.21 19.50
CA SER A 427 -33.91 11.18 19.32
C SER A 427 -34.63 10.89 20.62
#